data_AF-A0A2N5IP77-F1
#
_entry.id   AF-A0A2N5IP77-F1
#
_cell.length_a   1.000
_cell.length_b   1.000
_cell.length_c   1.000
_cell.angle_alpha   90.00
_cell.angle_beta   90.00
_cell.angle_gamma   90.00
#
_symmetry.space_group_name_H-M   'P 1'
#
loop_
_entity.id
_entity.type
_entity.pdbx_description
1 polymer ?
#
loop_
_entity_poly.entity_id
_entity_poly.type
_entity_poly.pdbx_seq_one_letter_code
_entity_poly.pdbx_strand_id
1 'polypeptide(L)'
;SKLDRDYERLESSERDRRHLRLDVLRLDLFAHTRSRTQHERQLEAGKEYIDLGGNGYGHARYEALKTDYVRRETACDWEYQQ
;
A
#
# COMPACT_ATOMS: atom_id res chain seq x y z
N SER A 1 4.40 7.22 36.82
CA SER A 1 5.55 6.34 37.11
C SER A 1 6.62 6.50 36.03
N LYS A 2 7.87 6.07 36.26
CA LYS A 2 8.86 5.92 35.18
C LYS A 2 8.34 4.95 34.10
N LEU A 3 7.66 3.89 34.53
CA LEU A 3 7.05 2.89 33.64
C LEU A 3 6.02 3.54 32.70
N ASP A 4 5.12 4.38 33.22
CA ASP A 4 4.11 5.05 32.37
C ASP A 4 4.75 5.90 31.27
N ARG A 5 5.83 6.63 31.58
CA ARG A 5 6.58 7.42 30.59
C ARG A 5 7.29 6.54 29.55
N ASP A 6 7.81 5.39 29.96
CA ASP A 6 8.45 4.43 29.05
C ASP A 6 7.40 3.80 28.10
N TYR A 7 6.20 3.49 28.60
CA TYR A 7 5.06 3.02 27.79
C TYR A 7 4.61 4.08 26.77
N GLU A 8 4.40 5.33 27.20
CA GLU A 8 4.01 6.44 26.31
C GLU A 8 5.03 6.65 25.18
N ARG A 9 6.33 6.57 25.49
CA ARG A 9 7.40 6.68 24.49
C ARG A 9 7.38 5.53 23.50
N LEU A 10 7.14 4.31 23.96
CA LEU A 10 7.04 3.13 23.10
C LEU A 10 5.85 3.26 22.14
N GLU A 11 4.67 3.59 22.65
CA GLU A 11 3.48 3.81 21.82
C GLU A 11 3.69 4.90 20.78
N SER A 12 4.34 6.01 21.15
CA SER A 12 4.68 7.07 20.20
C SER A 12 5.57 6.56 19.07
N SER A 13 6.59 5.78 19.41
CA SER A 13 7.53 5.22 18.43
C SER A 13 6.84 4.21 17.49
N GLU A 14 5.89 3.43 18.01
CA GLU A 14 5.08 2.51 17.21
C GLU A 14 4.13 3.25 16.26
N ARG A 15 3.51 4.35 16.72
CA ARG A 15 2.70 5.23 15.88
C ARG A 15 3.53 5.81 14.74
N ASP A 16 4.72 6.35 15.05
CA ASP A 16 5.62 6.94 14.05
C ASP A 16 6.06 5.90 13.01
N ARG A 17 6.42 4.69 13.45
CA ARG A 17 6.77 3.59 12.54
C ARG A 17 5.61 3.19 11.64
N ARG A 18 4.39 3.15 12.17
CA ARG A 18 3.17 2.88 11.37
C ARG A 18 2.93 3.99 10.34
N HIS A 19 3.09 5.25 10.72
CA HIS A 19 2.96 6.39 9.79
C HIS A 19 3.99 6.31 8.64
N LEU A 20 5.27 6.09 8.97
CA LEU A 20 6.31 5.93 7.95
C LEU A 20 6.03 4.74 7.02
N ARG A 21 5.51 3.63 7.56
CA ARG A 21 5.15 2.46 6.74
C ARG A 21 4.00 2.79 5.79
N LEU A 22 2.96 3.48 6.26
CA LEU A 22 1.85 3.94 5.41
C LEU A 22 2.34 4.84 4.28
N ASP A 23 3.29 5.75 4.54
CA ASP A 23 3.83 6.65 3.51
C ASP A 23 4.59 5.88 2.43
N VAL A 24 5.45 4.92 2.81
CA VAL A 24 6.17 4.08 1.85
C VAL A 24 5.22 3.24 1.01
N LEU A 25 4.26 2.56 1.65
CA LEU A 25 3.27 1.74 0.95
C LEU A 25 2.42 2.58 -0.01
N ARG A 26 2.10 3.82 0.38
CA ARG A 26 1.37 4.75 -0.49
C ARG A 26 2.19 5.14 -1.72
N LEU A 27 3.49 5.39 -1.57
CA LEU A 27 4.36 5.69 -2.73
C LEU A 27 4.35 4.54 -3.73
N ASP A 28 4.47 3.30 -3.26
CA ASP A 28 4.42 2.12 -4.11
C ASP A 28 3.05 1.97 -4.80
N LEU A 29 1.95 2.03 -4.01
CA LEU A 29 0.57 1.88 -4.49
C LEU A 29 0.19 2.88 -5.59
N PHE A 30 0.73 4.11 -5.52
CA PHE A 30 0.41 5.19 -6.46
C PHE A 30 1.44 5.37 -7.58
N ALA A 31 2.50 4.58 -7.61
CA ALA A 31 3.45 4.62 -8.73
C ALA A 31 2.77 4.30 -10.07
N HIS A 32 3.32 4.81 -11.18
CA HIS A 32 2.85 4.46 -12.51
C HIS A 32 3.15 3.00 -12.82
N THR A 33 2.15 2.22 -13.24
CA THR A 33 2.27 0.78 -13.47
C THR A 33 2.85 0.51 -14.86
N ARG A 34 4.12 0.09 -14.91
CA ARG A 34 4.87 -0.10 -16.18
C ARG A 34 5.15 -1.56 -16.52
N SER A 35 4.88 -2.48 -15.61
CA SER A 35 5.12 -3.91 -15.82
C SER A 35 4.21 -4.76 -14.94
N ARG A 36 4.04 -6.03 -15.31
CA ARG A 36 3.27 -7.00 -14.52
C ARG A 36 3.82 -7.14 -13.10
N THR A 37 5.14 -7.28 -12.95
CA THR A 37 5.79 -7.39 -11.64
C THR A 37 5.56 -6.14 -10.78
N GLN A 38 5.56 -4.95 -11.40
CA GLN A 38 5.24 -3.74 -10.66
C GLN A 38 3.78 -3.74 -10.22
N HIS A 39 2.86 -4.14 -11.10
CA HIS A 39 1.44 -4.28 -10.78
C HIS A 39 1.21 -5.20 -9.57
N GLU A 40 1.86 -6.35 -9.54
CA GLU A 40 1.78 -7.32 -8.44
C GLU A 40 2.27 -6.72 -7.12
N ARG A 41 3.43 -6.04 -7.13
CA ARG A 41 3.95 -5.32 -5.95
C ARG A 41 3.01 -4.23 -5.46
N GLN A 42 2.31 -3.54 -6.37
CA GLN A 42 1.33 -2.53 -6.00
C GLN A 42 0.10 -3.13 -5.33
N LEU A 43 -0.31 -4.33 -5.75
CA LEU A 43 -1.38 -5.08 -5.10
C LEU A 43 -0.96 -5.53 -3.69
N GLU A 44 0.27 -6.03 -3.53
CA GLU A 44 0.83 -6.38 -2.22
C GLU A 44 0.88 -5.16 -1.29
N ALA A 45 1.44 -4.04 -1.79
CA ALA A 45 1.52 -2.79 -1.06
C ALA A 45 0.13 -2.25 -0.71
N GLY A 46 -0.83 -2.33 -1.64
CA GLY A 46 -2.20 -1.90 -1.43
C GLY A 46 -2.93 -2.72 -0.37
N LYS A 47 -2.73 -4.04 -0.36
CA LYS A 47 -3.29 -4.91 0.68
C LYS A 47 -2.76 -4.52 2.05
N GLU A 48 -1.44 -4.40 2.20
CA GLU A 48 -0.84 -4.02 3.48
C GLU A 48 -1.23 -2.61 3.91
N TYR A 49 -1.33 -1.66 2.97
CA TYR A 49 -1.77 -0.30 3.23
C TYR A 49 -3.17 -0.26 3.83
N ILE A 50 -4.10 -1.05 3.29
CA ILE A 50 -5.46 -1.19 3.80
C ILE A 50 -5.48 -1.84 5.19
N ASP A 51 -4.73 -2.93 5.37
CA ASP A 51 -4.63 -3.64 6.66
C ASP A 51 -4.08 -2.71 7.77
N LEU A 52 -3.21 -1.75 7.41
CA LEU A 52 -2.68 -0.72 8.31
C LEU A 52 -3.61 0.49 8.49
N GLY A 53 -4.83 0.49 7.95
CA GLY A 53 -5.79 1.59 8.12
C GLY A 53 -5.56 2.77 7.17
N GLY A 54 -5.15 2.47 5.94
CA GLY A 54 -5.02 3.43 4.85
C GLY A 54 -6.30 4.22 4.55
N ASN A 55 -6.17 5.35 3.86
CA ASN A 55 -7.31 6.21 3.57
C ASN A 55 -8.13 5.77 2.34
N GLY A 56 -9.30 6.38 2.16
CA GLY A 56 -10.23 6.05 1.06
C GLY A 56 -9.65 6.17 -0.35
N TYR A 57 -8.70 7.09 -0.60
CA TYR A 57 -8.03 7.16 -1.90
C TYR A 57 -7.15 5.93 -2.16
N GLY A 58 -6.45 5.43 -1.14
CA GLY A 58 -5.68 4.20 -1.25
C GLY A 58 -6.57 2.98 -1.50
N HIS A 59 -7.71 2.87 -0.81
CA HIS A 59 -8.72 1.83 -1.08
C HIS A 59 -9.19 1.87 -2.53
N ALA A 60 -9.58 3.04 -3.04
CA ALA A 60 -10.04 3.19 -4.42
C ALA A 60 -8.94 2.82 -5.43
N ARG A 61 -7.69 3.22 -5.18
CA ARG A 61 -6.54 2.87 -6.03
C ARG A 61 -6.29 1.36 -6.04
N TYR A 62 -6.37 0.70 -4.88
CA TYR A 62 -6.19 -0.75 -4.78
C TYR A 62 -7.25 -1.53 -5.56
N GLU A 63 -8.53 -1.15 -5.45
CA GLU A 63 -9.60 -1.81 -6.22
C GLU A 63 -9.48 -1.55 -7.73
N ALA A 64 -9.02 -0.35 -8.14
CA ALA A 64 -8.72 -0.07 -9.53
C ALA A 64 -7.59 -0.96 -10.08
N LEU A 65 -6.51 -1.15 -9.30
CA LEU A 65 -5.42 -2.06 -9.66
C LEU A 65 -5.92 -3.50 -9.76
N LYS A 66 -6.69 -4.00 -8.78
CA LYS A 66 -7.25 -5.36 -8.84
C LYS A 66 -8.09 -5.58 -10.10
N THR A 67 -8.94 -4.61 -10.41
CA THR A 67 -9.80 -4.67 -11.60
C THR A 67 -8.97 -4.70 -12.88
N ASP A 68 -7.95 -3.85 -13.00
CA ASP A 68 -7.06 -3.84 -14.16
C ASP A 68 -6.23 -5.14 -14.26
N TYR A 69 -5.75 -5.67 -13.14
CA TYR A 69 -5.00 -6.93 -13.12
C TYR A 69 -5.84 -8.09 -13.66
N VAL A 70 -7.08 -8.25 -13.17
CA VAL A 70 -8.00 -9.30 -13.63
C VAL A 70 -8.34 -9.13 -15.11
N ARG A 71 -8.56 -7.89 -15.56
CA ARG A 71 -8.81 -7.59 -16.98
C ARG A 71 -7.64 -8.05 -17.85
N ARG A 72 -6.41 -7.69 -17.46
CA ARG A 72 -5.16 -8.04 -18.17
C ARG A 72 -4.90 -9.53 -18.18
N GLU A 73 -5.10 -10.19 -17.04
CA GLU A 73 -4.97 -11.64 -16.91
C GLU A 73 -5.95 -12.36 -17.82
N THR A 74 -7.23 -11.93 -17.83
CA THR A 74 -8.27 -12.51 -18.68
C THR A 74 -7.98 -12.34 -20.16
N ALA A 75 -7.48 -11.17 -20.57
CA ALA A 75 -7.13 -10.87 -21.95
C ALA A 75 -5.75 -11.43 -22.37
N CYS A 76 -4.97 -11.96 -21.41
CA CYS A 76 -3.54 -12.24 -21.58
C CYS A 76 -2.74 -11.02 -22.13
N ASP A 77 -3.17 -9.81 -21.78
CA ASP A 77 -2.58 -8.54 -22.22
C ASP A 77 -1.75 -7.90 -21.11
N TRP A 78 -0.44 -8.04 -21.22
CA TRP A 78 0.52 -7.50 -20.28
C TRP A 78 1.28 -6.28 -20.82
N GLU A 79 0.80 -5.66 -21.90
CA GLU A 79 1.41 -4.44 -22.41
C GLU A 79 0.95 -3.23 -21.58
N TYR A 80 1.89 -2.60 -20.91
CA TYR A 80 1.67 -1.36 -20.16
C TYR A 80 2.10 -0.18 -21.03
N GLN A 81 1.21 0.79 -21.21
CA GLN A 81 1.54 2.02 -21.92
C GLN A 81 2.42 2.90 -21.01
N GLN A 82 3.51 3.41 -21.59
CA GLN A 82 4.46 4.26 -20.85
C GLN A 82 3.92 5.65 -20.57
#